data_AF-A0A3D2W7W5-F1
#
_entry.id   AF-A0A3D2W7W5-F1
#
_cell.length_a   1.000
_cell.length_b   1.000
_cell.length_c   1.000
_cell.angle_alpha   90.00
_cell.angle_beta   90.00
_cell.angle_gamma   90.00
#
_symmetry.space_group_name_H-M   'P 1'
#
loop_
_entity.id
_entity.type
_entity.pdbx_description
1 polymer ?
#
loop_
_entity_poly.entity_id
_entity_poly.type
_entity_poly.pdbx_seq_one_letter_code
_entity_poly.pdbx_strand_id
1 'polypeptide(L)'
;MKKEWNAWLKDGAVIYCAIYTVTTIANSVLYLMQGIRNDPNGNWHELTRAAIVLIGVLAYELAVHLKVKNILLKAVIVYAVTMPLVFLTVWLSGFIEPLSDGALMDITVNYSGLFVVVSIIAAVSEKMNQKK
;
A
#
# COMPACT_ATOMS: atom_id res chain seq x y z
N MET A 1 14.32 -19.45 -11.90
CA MET A 1 14.99 -18.27 -11.30
C MET A 1 14.87 -17.00 -12.16
N LYS A 2 15.70 -16.72 -13.18
CA LYS A 2 15.61 -15.44 -13.96
C LYS A 2 14.23 -15.17 -14.58
N LYS A 3 13.60 -16.21 -15.16
CA LYS A 3 12.29 -16.09 -15.82
C LYS A 3 11.14 -15.84 -14.83
N GLU A 4 11.20 -16.47 -13.65
CA GLU A 4 10.20 -16.31 -12.58
C GLU A 4 10.35 -14.94 -11.91
N TRP A 5 11.59 -14.51 -11.65
CA TRP A 5 11.87 -13.18 -11.11
C TRP A 5 11.39 -12.06 -12.04
N ASN A 6 11.58 -12.22 -13.35
CA ASN A 6 11.08 -11.27 -14.34
C ASN A 6 9.55 -11.24 -14.40
N ALA A 7 8.88 -12.38 -14.16
CA ALA A 7 7.42 -12.44 -14.10
C ALA A 7 6.89 -11.72 -12.86
N TRP A 8 7.47 -11.99 -11.68
CA TRP A 8 7.06 -11.33 -10.43
C TRP A 8 7.28 -9.82 -10.45
N LEU A 9 8.46 -9.38 -10.93
CA LEU A 9 8.73 -7.95 -11.09
C LEU A 9 7.76 -7.29 -12.06
N LYS A 10 7.40 -7.98 -13.14
CA LYS A 10 6.45 -7.45 -14.11
C LYS A 10 5.05 -7.33 -13.49
N ASP A 11 4.57 -8.35 -12.81
CA ASP A 11 3.24 -8.37 -12.20
C ASP A 11 3.15 -7.30 -11.09
N GLY A 12 4.14 -7.26 -10.20
CA GLY A 12 4.23 -6.23 -9.16
C GLY A 12 4.31 -4.82 -9.75
N ALA A 13 5.09 -4.59 -10.81
CA ALA A 13 5.17 -3.29 -11.48
C ALA A 13 3.83 -2.88 -12.11
N VAL A 14 3.09 -3.81 -12.70
CA VAL A 14 1.76 -3.53 -13.28
C VAL A 14 0.77 -3.15 -12.18
N ILE A 15 0.73 -3.91 -11.08
CA ILE A 15 -0.14 -3.61 -9.92
C ILE A 15 0.22 -2.25 -9.34
N TYR A 16 1.51 -1.99 -9.13
CA TYR A 16 2.02 -0.70 -8.66
C TYR A 16 1.55 0.46 -9.53
N CYS A 17 1.82 0.39 -10.84
CA CYS A 17 1.45 1.44 -11.78
C CYS A 17 -0.06 1.66 -11.82
N ALA A 18 -0.87 0.59 -11.79
CA ALA A 18 -2.32 0.69 -11.81
C ALA A 18 -2.86 1.38 -10.55
N ILE A 19 -2.45 0.94 -9.36
CA ILE A 19 -2.91 1.52 -8.08
C ILE A 19 -2.44 2.97 -7.96
N TYR A 20 -1.17 3.24 -8.27
CA TYR A 20 -0.63 4.59 -8.21
C TYR A 20 -1.37 5.53 -9.15
N THR A 21 -1.60 5.12 -10.40
CA THR A 21 -2.34 5.93 -11.39
C THR A 21 -3.76 6.24 -10.92
N VAL A 22 -4.50 5.22 -10.47
CA VAL A 22 -5.89 5.41 -10.00
C VAL A 22 -5.94 6.33 -8.80
N THR A 23 -5.05 6.15 -7.82
CA THR A 23 -5.03 6.95 -6.59
C THR A 23 -4.61 8.40 -6.86
N THR A 24 -3.65 8.65 -7.74
CA THR A 24 -3.24 10.01 -8.15
C THR A 24 -4.34 10.72 -8.95
N ILE A 25 -5.01 10.03 -9.88
CA ILE A 25 -6.15 10.62 -10.61
C ILE A 25 -7.29 10.95 -9.64
N ALA A 26 -7.64 10.03 -8.72
CA ALA A 26 -8.67 10.26 -7.73
C ALA A 26 -8.35 11.48 -6.84
N ASN A 27 -7.10 11.62 -6.38
CA ASN A 27 -6.66 12.77 -5.60
C ASN A 27 -6.77 14.08 -6.40
N SER A 28 -6.39 14.04 -7.68
CA SER A 28 -6.48 15.19 -8.58
C SER A 28 -7.93 15.64 -8.79
N VAL A 29 -8.85 14.69 -8.94
CA VAL A 29 -10.30 14.98 -9.03
C VAL A 29 -10.81 15.62 -7.75
N LEU A 30 -10.43 15.10 -6.58
CA LEU A 30 -10.82 15.66 -5.28
C LEU A 30 -10.32 17.11 -5.10
N TYR A 31 -9.07 17.39 -5.46
CA TYR A 31 -8.53 18.75 -5.42
C TYR A 31 -9.32 19.71 -6.30
N LEU A 32 -9.66 19.30 -7.53
CA LEU A 32 -10.46 20.10 -8.44
C LEU A 32 -11.87 20.35 -7.91
N MET A 33 -12.50 19.35 -7.27
CA MET A 33 -13.80 19.51 -6.62
C MET A 33 -13.76 20.50 -5.45
N GLN A 34 -12.61 20.64 -4.78
CA GLN A 34 -12.37 21.61 -3.71
C GLN A 34 -11.93 22.99 -4.23
N GLY A 35 -11.83 23.18 -5.55
CA GLY A 35 -11.36 24.42 -6.16
C GLY A 35 -9.84 24.64 -6.08
N ILE A 36 -9.07 23.64 -5.67
CA ILE A 36 -7.60 23.69 -5.60
C ILE A 36 -7.04 23.32 -6.96
N ARG A 37 -6.43 24.31 -7.64
CA ARG A 37 -5.92 24.13 -9.01
C ARG A 37 -4.41 23.88 -9.07
N ASN A 38 -3.68 24.41 -8.11
CA ASN A 38 -2.24 24.24 -7.95
C ASN A 38 -2.00 23.63 -6.57
N ASP A 39 -1.10 22.66 -6.51
CA ASP A 39 -0.72 22.06 -5.23
C ASP A 39 0.08 23.07 -4.40
N PRO A 40 -0.36 23.39 -3.17
CA PRO A 40 0.27 24.40 -2.33
C PRO A 40 1.65 23.99 -1.81
N ASN A 41 1.96 22.69 -1.88
CA ASN A 41 3.11 22.05 -1.25
C ASN A 41 4.09 21.46 -2.30
N GLY A 42 3.85 21.68 -3.59
CA GLY A 42 4.78 21.24 -4.64
C GLY A 42 4.73 19.74 -4.96
N ASN A 43 3.63 19.07 -4.59
CA ASN A 43 3.33 17.67 -4.89
C ASN A 43 4.20 16.61 -4.19
N TRP A 44 4.93 16.93 -3.11
CA TRP A 44 5.75 15.94 -2.40
C TRP A 44 4.94 14.78 -1.83
N HIS A 45 3.67 15.03 -1.51
CA HIS A 45 2.74 13.99 -1.06
C HIS A 45 2.52 12.89 -2.12
N GLU A 46 2.71 13.17 -3.42
CA GLU A 46 2.66 12.14 -4.47
C GLU A 46 3.84 11.17 -4.38
N LEU A 47 5.04 11.63 -3.98
CA LEU A 47 6.19 10.75 -3.74
C LEU A 47 5.98 9.87 -2.49
N THR A 48 5.42 10.45 -1.42
CA THR A 48 5.03 9.67 -0.24
C THR A 48 3.95 8.64 -0.60
N ARG A 49 2.96 9.01 -1.44
CA ARG A 49 1.95 8.09 -1.97
C ARG A 49 2.59 6.96 -2.76
N ALA A 50 3.51 7.27 -3.67
CA ALA A 50 4.26 6.29 -4.46
C ALA A 50 4.96 5.27 -3.55
N ALA A 51 5.66 5.74 -2.51
CA ALA A 51 6.31 4.86 -1.54
C ALA A 51 5.32 3.97 -0.77
N ILE A 52 4.18 4.53 -0.32
CA ILE A 52 3.13 3.75 0.37
C ILE A 52 2.51 2.69 -0.57
N VAL A 53 2.24 3.03 -1.83
CA VAL A 53 1.72 2.07 -2.82
C VAL A 53 2.72 0.95 -3.07
N LEU A 54 4.02 1.27 -3.16
CA LEU A 54 5.08 0.27 -3.28
C LEU A 54 5.10 -0.69 -2.09
N ILE A 55 4.92 -0.19 -0.87
CA ILE A 55 4.81 -1.03 0.33
C ILE A 55 3.55 -1.91 0.26
N GLY A 56 2.44 -1.40 -0.26
CA GLY A 56 1.24 -2.20 -0.51
C GLY A 56 1.47 -3.35 -1.49
N VAL A 57 2.20 -3.10 -2.58
CA VAL A 57 2.61 -4.15 -3.53
C VAL A 57 3.55 -5.16 -2.86
N LEU A 58 4.50 -4.69 -2.06
CA LEU A 58 5.36 -5.58 -1.27
C LEU A 58 4.54 -6.47 -0.32
N ALA A 59 3.50 -5.92 0.32
CA ALA A 59 2.59 -6.67 1.17
C ALA A 59 1.89 -7.80 0.39
N TYR A 60 1.38 -7.47 -0.79
CA TYR A 60 0.74 -8.43 -1.69
C TYR A 60 1.72 -9.54 -2.13
N GLU A 61 2.91 -9.17 -2.60
CA GLU A 61 3.93 -10.11 -3.04
C GLU A 61 4.38 -11.05 -1.92
N LEU A 62 4.57 -10.52 -0.70
CA LEU A 62 4.84 -11.32 0.48
C LEU A 62 3.68 -12.28 0.77
N ALA A 63 2.43 -11.82 0.73
CA ALA A 63 1.27 -12.68 1.01
C ALA A 63 1.13 -13.84 0.00
N VAL A 64 1.39 -13.59 -1.28
CA VAL A 64 1.31 -14.60 -2.35
C VAL A 64 2.44 -15.62 -2.25
N HIS A 65 3.67 -15.18 -2.03
CA HIS A 65 4.86 -16.03 -2.14
C HIS A 65 5.31 -16.64 -0.81
N LEU A 66 4.87 -16.12 0.33
CA LEU A 66 5.23 -16.65 1.64
C LEU A 66 4.58 -18.02 1.88
N LYS A 67 5.43 -19.06 2.02
CA LYS A 67 5.04 -20.47 2.20
C LYS A 67 4.60 -20.80 3.64
N VAL A 68 3.65 -20.03 4.17
CA VAL A 68 3.05 -20.23 5.50
C VAL A 68 1.61 -20.70 5.32
N LYS A 69 1.27 -21.90 5.85
CA LYS A 69 -0.06 -22.50 5.72
C LYS A 69 -1.14 -21.78 6.54
N ASN A 70 -0.78 -21.29 7.72
CA ASN A 70 -1.74 -20.59 8.58
C ASN A 70 -1.92 -19.15 8.07
N ILE A 71 -3.12 -18.84 7.57
CA ILE A 71 -3.43 -17.53 6.99
C ILE A 71 -3.31 -16.37 7.99
N LEU A 72 -3.68 -16.60 9.27
CA LEU A 72 -3.55 -15.58 10.30
C LEU A 72 -2.08 -15.31 10.61
N LEU A 73 -1.27 -16.35 10.75
CA LEU A 73 0.17 -16.20 10.97
C LEU A 73 0.84 -15.50 9.77
N LYS A 74 0.44 -15.86 8.56
CA LYS A 74 0.92 -15.20 7.33
C LYS A 74 0.58 -13.71 7.35
N ALA A 75 -0.68 -13.35 7.64
CA ALA A 75 -1.12 -11.95 7.71
C ALA A 75 -0.34 -11.17 8.78
N VAL A 76 -0.10 -11.76 9.95
CA VAL A 76 0.72 -11.15 11.01
C VAL A 76 2.15 -10.89 10.54
N ILE A 77 2.79 -11.84 9.87
CA ILE A 77 4.15 -11.67 9.35
C ILE A 77 4.20 -10.53 8.32
N VAL A 78 3.28 -10.53 7.35
CA VAL A 78 3.23 -9.48 6.32
C VAL A 78 3.01 -8.10 6.95
N TYR A 79 2.08 -8.00 7.90
CA TYR A 79 1.82 -6.75 8.62
C TYR A 79 3.03 -6.27 9.43
N ALA A 80 3.66 -7.18 10.17
CA ALA A 80 4.84 -6.88 10.99
C ALA A 80 6.03 -6.39 10.15
N VAL A 81 6.16 -6.83 8.90
CA VAL A 81 7.21 -6.35 7.98
C VAL A 81 6.83 -4.99 7.37
N THR A 82 5.59 -4.84 6.92
CA THR A 82 5.19 -3.69 6.12
C THR A 82 4.85 -2.46 6.94
N MET A 83 4.30 -2.63 8.15
CA MET A 83 3.93 -1.51 9.00
C MET A 83 5.13 -0.64 9.43
N PRO A 84 6.28 -1.21 9.85
CA PRO A 84 7.49 -0.41 10.09
C PRO A 84 7.97 0.37 8.87
N LEU A 85 7.81 -0.17 7.66
CA LEU A 85 8.18 0.53 6.42
C LEU A 85 7.26 1.73 6.16
N VAL A 86 5.96 1.58 6.42
CA VAL A 86 5.00 2.68 6.32
C VAL A 86 5.35 3.78 7.33
N PHE A 87 5.62 3.41 8.59
CA PHE A 87 6.05 4.36 9.60
C PHE A 87 7.33 5.09 9.23
N LEU A 88 8.34 4.36 8.77
CA LEU A 88 9.60 4.95 8.34
C LEU A 88 9.39 5.91 7.18
N THR A 89 8.52 5.56 6.22
CA THR A 89 8.20 6.41 5.06
C THR A 89 7.58 7.74 5.50
N VAL A 90 6.57 7.68 6.38
CA VAL A 90 5.91 8.90 6.89
C VAL A 90 6.82 9.71 7.80
N TRP A 91 7.63 9.05 8.63
CA TRP A 91 8.61 9.73 9.45
C TRP A 91 9.66 10.45 8.58
N LEU A 92 10.15 9.81 7.51
CA LEU A 92 11.09 10.40 6.57
C LEU A 92 10.49 11.57 5.77
N SER A 93 9.20 11.53 5.44
CA SER A 93 8.56 12.68 4.77
C SER A 93 8.53 13.94 5.64
N GLY A 94 8.62 13.78 6.97
CA GLY A 94 8.77 14.89 7.92
C GLY A 94 10.00 15.77 7.73
N PHE A 95 11.04 15.27 7.05
CA PHE A 95 12.23 16.06 6.70
C PHE A 95 12.03 16.92 5.45
N ILE A 96 10.96 16.69 4.69
CA ILE A 96 10.62 17.43 3.47
C ILE A 96 9.49 18.42 3.79
N GLU A 97 8.42 17.94 4.41
CA GLU A 97 7.26 18.73 4.81
C GLU A 97 6.92 18.50 6.27
N PRO A 98 6.49 19.55 7.00
CA PRO A 98 6.03 19.39 8.37
C PRO A 98 4.88 18.38 8.45
N LEU A 99 5.07 17.34 9.27
CA LEU A 99 4.02 16.38 9.58
C LEU A 99 2.92 17.06 10.39
N SER A 100 1.66 16.75 10.09
CA SER A 100 0.55 17.15 10.93
C SER A 100 0.63 16.48 12.29
N ASP A 101 0.04 17.15 13.30
CA ASP A 101 -0.21 16.53 14.59
C ASP A 101 -1.06 15.28 14.39
N GLY A 102 -0.48 14.11 14.67
CA GLY A 102 -1.15 12.83 14.49
C GLY A 102 -0.86 12.08 13.19
N ALA A 103 -0.02 12.60 12.28
CA ALA A 103 0.28 11.95 10.99
C ALA A 103 0.68 10.46 11.10
N LEU A 104 1.45 10.08 12.13
CA LEU A 104 1.81 8.68 12.39
C LEU A 104 0.63 7.83 12.85
N MET A 105 -0.31 8.40 13.61
CA MET A 105 -1.53 7.71 14.02
C MET A 105 -2.49 7.56 12.83
N ASP A 106 -2.63 8.61 12.02
CA ASP A 106 -3.49 8.61 10.84
C ASP A 106 -3.06 7.54 9.84
N ILE A 107 -1.76 7.49 9.52
CA ILE A 107 -1.26 6.45 8.62
C ILE A 107 -1.40 5.05 9.23
N THR A 108 -1.29 4.93 10.55
CA THR A 108 -1.50 3.66 11.25
C THR A 108 -2.90 3.16 11.03
N VAL A 109 -3.90 3.97 11.38
CA VAL A 109 -5.30 3.59 11.27
C VAL A 109 -5.66 3.29 9.81
N ASN A 110 -5.22 4.14 8.88
CA ASN A 110 -5.50 3.98 7.46
C ASN A 110 -4.89 2.69 6.89
N TYR A 111 -3.61 2.43 7.18
CA TYR A 111 -2.92 1.25 6.69
C TYR A 111 -3.45 -0.02 7.34
N SER A 112 -3.63 -0.05 8.66
CA SER A 112 -4.20 -1.19 9.38
C SER A 112 -5.61 -1.51 8.90
N GLY A 113 -6.47 -0.51 8.76
CA GLY A 113 -7.84 -0.68 8.32
C GLY A 113 -7.91 -1.30 6.93
N LEU A 114 -7.16 -0.75 5.97
CA LEU A 114 -7.10 -1.29 4.62
C LEU A 114 -6.51 -2.70 4.61
N PHE A 115 -5.43 -2.94 5.36
CA PHE A 115 -4.79 -4.25 5.45
C PHE A 115 -5.75 -5.33 5.97
N VAL A 116 -6.53 -5.02 7.01
CA VAL A 116 -7.54 -5.93 7.56
C VAL A 116 -8.63 -6.23 6.52
N VAL A 117 -9.16 -5.21 5.85
CA VAL A 117 -10.19 -5.37 4.82
C VAL A 117 -9.69 -6.28 3.69
N VAL A 118 -8.49 -6.01 3.15
CA VAL A 118 -7.89 -6.81 2.09
C VAL A 118 -7.61 -8.24 2.56
N SER A 119 -7.13 -8.43 3.79
CA SER A 119 -6.87 -9.75 4.36
C SER A 119 -8.15 -10.57 4.51
N ILE A 120 -9.26 -9.95 4.90
CA ILE A 120 -10.58 -10.62 4.98
C ILE A 120 -11.05 -11.04 3.59
N ILE A 121 -10.98 -10.14 2.61
CA ILE A 121 -11.38 -10.42 1.22
C ILE A 121 -10.56 -11.60 0.67
N ALA A 122 -9.24 -11.61 0.90
CA ALA A 122 -8.37 -12.69 0.48
C ALA A 122 -8.75 -14.02 1.16
N ALA A 123 -8.97 -14.02 2.48
CA ALA A 123 -9.36 -15.21 3.23
C ALA A 123 -10.72 -15.79 2.79
N VAL A 124 -11.70 -14.92 2.48
CA VAL A 124 -13.00 -15.34 1.96
C VAL A 124 -12.85 -15.91 0.54
N SER A 125 -12.09 -15.25 -0.33
CA SER A 125 -11.86 -15.69 -1.72
C SER A 125 -11.17 -17.06 -1.76
N GLU A 126 -10.18 -17.29 -0.90
CA GLU A 126 -9.49 -18.59 -0.80
C GLU A 126 -10.45 -19.70 -0.35
N LYS A 127 -11.29 -19.43 0.67
CA LYS A 127 -12.32 -20.39 1.12
C LYS A 127 -13.36 -20.69 0.04
N MET A 128 -13.75 -19.72 -0.78
CA MET A 128 -14.70 -19.92 -1.88
C MET A 128 -14.11 -20.79 -2.99
N ASN A 129 -12.83 -20.57 -3.33
CA ASN A 129 -12.14 -21.35 -4.35
C ASN A 129 -11.86 -22.78 -3.91
N GLN A 130 -11.65 -23.05 -2.61
CA GLN A 130 -11.51 -24.43 -2.10
C GLN A 130 -12.82 -25.23 -2.05
N LYS A 131 -13.97 -24.57 -2.15
CA LYS A 131 -15.30 -25.21 -2.15
C LYS A 131 -15.80 -25.56 -3.57
N LYS A 132 -15.17 -25.04 -4.61
CA LYS A 132 -15.43 -25.40 -6.01
C LYS A 132 -14.55 -26.58 -6.41
#